data_AF-A0A945IR17-F1
#
_entry.id   AF-A0A945IR17-F1
#
_cell.length_a   1.000
_cell.length_b   1.000
_cell.length_c   1.000
_cell.angle_alpha   90.00
_cell.angle_beta   90.00
_cell.angle_gamma   90.00
#
_symmetry.space_group_name_H-M   'P 1'
#
loop_
_entity.id
_entity.type
_entity.pdbx_description
1 polymer ?
#
loop_
_entity_poly.entity_id
_entity_poly.type
_entity_poly.pdbx_seq_one_letter_code
_entity_poly.pdbx_strand_id
1 'polypeptide(L)'
;LEAIEAINQAEILIFGPGSWFTSVVPPLLVPGIRTAVVRSSARRILIMNLSEQIGETTGFTSADYARSWLALFPDISLDGIIFDLDQNEGAGQCEQAAQSLGAKSFRMKVAFHTATHDPDKLADALRFVAQELGSK
;
A
#
# COMPACT_ATOMS: atom_id res chain seq x y z
N LEU A 1 -8.80 9.68 -20.15
CA LEU A 1 -9.97 9.48 -19.24
C LEU A 1 -10.06 8.04 -18.74
N GLU A 2 -9.57 7.05 -19.50
CA GLU A 2 -9.53 5.63 -19.15
C GLU A 2 -9.09 5.33 -17.70
N ALA A 3 -7.99 5.94 -17.20
CA ALA A 3 -7.54 5.71 -15.82
C ALA A 3 -8.54 6.17 -14.75
N ILE A 4 -9.23 7.30 -14.96
CA ILE A 4 -10.24 7.80 -14.02
C ILE A 4 -11.47 6.88 -14.03
N GLU A 5 -11.87 6.44 -15.22
CA GLU A 5 -12.99 5.50 -15.36
C GLU A 5 -12.69 4.15 -14.69
N ALA A 6 -11.48 3.62 -14.89
CA ALA A 6 -11.02 2.42 -14.20
C ALA A 6 -11.03 2.60 -12.67
N ILE A 7 -10.58 3.75 -12.14
CA ILE A 7 -10.64 4.04 -10.70
C ILE A 7 -12.07 4.08 -10.17
N ASN A 8 -13.01 4.63 -10.95
CA ASN A 8 -14.42 4.73 -10.55
C ASN A 8 -15.14 3.37 -10.57
N GLN A 9 -14.72 2.45 -11.43
CA GLN A 9 -15.31 1.12 -11.56
C GLN A 9 -14.61 0.05 -10.70
N ALA A 10 -13.41 0.35 -10.21
CA ALA A 10 -12.62 -0.59 -9.43
C ALA A 10 -13.29 -0.93 -8.10
N GLU A 11 -13.27 -2.22 -7.74
CA GLU A 11 -13.62 -2.68 -6.39
C GLU A 11 -12.44 -2.50 -5.42
N ILE A 12 -11.21 -2.56 -5.96
CA ILE A 12 -9.96 -2.46 -5.21
C ILE A 12 -8.97 -1.58 -5.98
N LEU A 13 -8.35 -0.65 -5.26
CA LEU A 13 -7.20 0.13 -5.69
C LEU A 13 -5.97 -0.37 -4.93
N ILE A 14 -4.93 -0.74 -5.67
CA ILE A 14 -3.68 -1.23 -5.11
C ILE A 14 -2.60 -0.17 -5.36
N PHE A 15 -1.87 0.18 -4.31
CA PHE A 15 -0.74 1.09 -4.35
C PHE A 15 0.54 0.30 -4.06
N GLY A 16 1.49 0.38 -5.00
CA GLY A 16 2.71 -0.42 -4.93
C GLY A 16 2.51 -1.91 -5.25
N PRO A 17 3.55 -2.74 -5.05
CA PRO A 17 4.89 -2.32 -4.67
C PRO A 17 5.56 -1.51 -5.81
N GLY A 18 6.62 -0.78 -5.50
CA GLY A 18 7.35 0.02 -6.50
C GLY A 18 8.08 1.20 -5.89
N SER A 19 8.90 1.87 -6.71
CA SER A 19 9.69 3.00 -6.23
C SER A 19 8.83 4.08 -5.61
N TRP A 20 9.13 4.45 -4.37
CA TRP A 20 8.19 5.21 -3.55
C TRP A 20 7.91 6.59 -4.15
N PHE A 21 8.95 7.39 -4.35
CA PHE A 21 8.83 8.77 -4.79
C PHE A 21 8.79 8.91 -6.31
N THR A 22 9.09 7.85 -7.05
CA THR A 22 9.19 7.88 -8.52
C THR A 22 8.12 7.04 -9.24
N SER A 23 7.46 6.09 -8.56
CA SER A 23 6.42 5.23 -9.17
C SER A 23 5.10 5.21 -8.40
N VAL A 24 5.13 5.15 -7.06
CA VAL A 24 3.89 5.05 -6.25
C VAL A 24 3.27 6.42 -6.02
N VAL A 25 4.06 7.38 -5.54
CA VAL A 25 3.59 8.74 -5.21
C VAL A 25 3.20 9.56 -6.44
N PRO A 26 3.99 9.61 -7.54
CA PRO A 26 3.73 10.58 -8.62
C PRO A 26 2.36 10.48 -9.28
N PRO A 27 1.79 9.29 -9.60
CA PRO A 27 0.45 9.21 -10.19
C PRO A 27 -0.64 9.85 -9.32
N LEU A 28 -0.49 9.81 -8.00
CA LEU A 28 -1.44 10.38 -7.03
C LEU A 28 -1.32 11.90 -6.87
N LEU A 29 -0.25 12.51 -7.39
CA LEU A 29 -0.10 13.97 -7.42
C LEU A 29 -0.87 14.60 -8.59
N VAL A 30 -1.31 13.81 -9.57
CA VAL A 30 -2.14 14.28 -10.67
C VAL A 30 -3.54 14.61 -10.14
N PRO A 31 -4.03 15.86 -10.20
CA PRO A 31 -5.26 16.27 -9.51
C PRO A 31 -6.51 15.45 -9.87
N GLY A 32 -6.65 15.07 -11.15
CA GLY A 32 -7.76 14.25 -11.62
C GLY A 32 -7.73 12.82 -11.06
N ILE A 33 -6.54 12.23 -10.97
CA ILE A 33 -6.34 10.90 -10.38
C ILE A 33 -6.60 10.95 -8.88
N ARG A 34 -5.99 11.92 -8.17
CA ARG A 34 -6.22 12.12 -6.72
C ARG A 34 -7.70 12.25 -6.40
N THR A 35 -8.40 13.10 -7.14
CA THR A 35 -9.84 13.32 -6.94
C THR A 35 -10.64 12.04 -7.16
N ALA A 36 -10.33 11.27 -8.20
CA ALA A 36 -10.98 9.99 -8.46
C ALA A 36 -10.72 8.97 -7.32
N VAL A 37 -9.47 8.85 -6.88
CA VAL A 37 -9.08 7.93 -5.79
C VAL A 37 -9.79 8.29 -4.48
N VAL A 38 -9.84 9.58 -4.12
CA VAL A 38 -10.51 10.08 -2.91
C VAL A 38 -12.01 9.79 -2.95
N ARG A 39 -12.66 9.96 -4.11
CA ARG A 39 -14.11 9.74 -4.26
C ARG A 39 -14.50 8.28 -4.47
N SER A 40 -13.56 7.43 -4.89
CA SER A 40 -13.82 6.02 -5.18
C SER A 40 -14.32 5.29 -3.94
N SER A 41 -15.33 4.43 -4.12
CA SER A 41 -15.80 3.50 -3.10
C SER A 41 -14.95 2.23 -3.03
N ALA A 42 -13.89 2.12 -3.83
CA ALA A 42 -12.98 0.98 -3.80
C ALA A 42 -12.31 0.81 -2.43
N ARG A 43 -11.93 -0.42 -2.12
CA ARG A 43 -10.96 -0.71 -1.06
C ARG A 43 -9.57 -0.24 -1.49
N ARG A 44 -8.81 0.35 -0.58
CA ARG A 44 -7.49 0.92 -0.85
C ARG A 44 -6.43 0.13 -0.10
N ILE A 45 -5.61 -0.60 -0.85
CA ILE A 45 -4.59 -1.48 -0.30
C ILE A 45 -3.20 -0.95 -0.68
N LEU A 46 -2.35 -0.74 0.32
CA LEU A 46 -0.95 -0.42 0.13
C LEU A 46 -0.09 -1.69 0.27
N ILE A 47 0.82 -1.92 -0.68
CA ILE A 47 1.83 -2.98 -0.60
C ILE A 47 3.19 -2.31 -0.37
N MET A 48 3.84 -2.61 0.75
CA MET A 48 5.16 -2.04 1.07
C MET A 48 6.28 -2.71 0.28
N ASN A 49 7.35 -1.97 0.05
CA ASN A 49 8.56 -2.52 -0.56
C ASN A 49 9.29 -3.45 0.42
N LEU A 50 9.95 -4.48 -0.12
CA LEU A 50 10.70 -5.47 0.67
C LEU A 50 12.01 -4.94 1.23
N SER A 51 12.61 -3.98 0.53
CA SER A 51 13.86 -3.33 0.90
C SER A 51 13.74 -1.83 0.74
N GLU A 52 14.59 -1.11 1.47
CA GLU A 52 14.85 0.29 1.18
C GLU A 52 15.41 0.48 -0.23
N GLN A 53 15.20 1.68 -0.77
CA GLN A 53 15.73 2.11 -2.05
C GLN A 53 16.72 3.23 -1.77
N ILE A 54 17.98 2.98 -2.10
CA ILE A 54 19.09 3.90 -1.80
C ILE A 54 18.79 5.27 -2.40
N GLY A 55 18.77 6.30 -1.55
CA GLY A 55 18.49 7.68 -1.95
C GLY A 55 17.01 8.06 -2.03
N GLU A 56 16.09 7.10 -1.89
CA GLU A 56 14.64 7.36 -1.77
C GLU A 56 14.14 7.03 -0.37
N THR A 57 14.28 5.78 0.06
CA THR A 57 13.71 5.25 1.31
C THR A 57 14.77 4.64 2.23
N THR A 58 16.03 5.10 2.10
CA THR A 58 17.12 4.68 3.00
C THR A 58 16.74 4.93 4.47
N GLY A 59 16.82 3.87 5.27
CA GLY A 59 16.44 3.84 6.68
C GLY A 59 14.94 3.73 6.93
N PHE A 60 14.09 3.59 5.90
CA PHE A 60 12.65 3.43 6.12
C PHE A 60 12.35 2.06 6.74
N THR A 61 11.67 2.09 7.88
CA THR A 61 10.94 0.95 8.40
C THR A 61 9.57 0.83 7.72
N SER A 62 8.87 -0.29 7.90
CA SER A 62 7.48 -0.45 7.46
C SER A 62 6.57 0.65 8.04
N ALA A 63 6.83 1.09 9.28
CA ALA A 63 6.09 2.19 9.90
C ALA A 63 6.32 3.54 9.19
N ASP A 64 7.51 3.77 8.63
CA ASP A 64 7.84 5.02 7.94
C ASP A 64 7.11 5.17 6.62
N TYR A 65 6.88 4.06 5.90
CA TYR A 65 5.99 4.07 4.73
C TYR A 65 4.57 4.50 5.09
N ALA A 66 4.01 3.98 6.19
CA ALA A 66 2.68 4.37 6.65
C ALA A 66 2.62 5.85 7.07
N ARG A 67 3.62 6.34 7.80
CA ARG A 67 3.73 7.77 8.17
C ARG A 67 3.90 8.66 6.94
N SER A 68 4.73 8.23 5.98
CA SER A 68 4.94 8.95 4.71
C SER A 68 3.64 9.05 3.92
N TRP A 69 2.85 7.97 3.86
CA TRP A 69 1.53 8.00 3.24
C TRP A 69 0.61 9.04 3.87
N LEU A 70 0.49 9.05 5.21
CA LEU A 70 -0.32 10.03 5.94
C LEU A 70 0.08 11.47 5.63
N ALA A 71 1.39 11.73 5.58
CA ALA A 71 1.91 13.07 5.33
C ALA A 71 1.63 13.56 3.90
N LEU A 72 1.72 12.68 2.90
CA LEU A 72 1.54 13.01 1.49
C LEU A 72 0.05 13.04 1.08
N PHE A 73 -0.73 12.11 1.61
CA PHE A 73 -2.10 11.84 1.19
C PHE A 73 -3.08 11.79 2.37
N PRO A 74 -3.19 12.85 3.19
CA PRO A 74 -4.08 12.87 4.36
C PRO A 74 -5.57 12.72 4.00
N ASP A 75 -5.93 12.94 2.74
CA ASP A 75 -7.26 12.79 2.17
C ASP A 75 -7.51 11.41 1.53
N ILE A 76 -6.49 10.58 1.38
CA ILE A 76 -6.60 9.21 0.87
C ILE A 76 -6.45 8.23 2.03
N SER A 77 -7.59 7.76 2.56
CA SER A 77 -7.58 6.69 3.56
C SER A 77 -7.08 5.37 2.96
N LEU A 78 -6.49 4.52 3.79
CA LEU A 78 -6.16 3.15 3.43
C LEU A 78 -7.09 2.20 4.20
N ASP A 79 -7.51 1.13 3.54
CA ASP A 79 -8.26 0.05 4.17
C ASP A 79 -7.33 -1.07 4.63
N GLY A 80 -6.27 -1.34 3.86
CA GLY A 80 -5.31 -2.41 4.11
C GLY A 80 -3.87 -2.01 3.83
N ILE A 81 -2.93 -2.56 4.61
CA ILE A 81 -1.50 -2.45 4.40
C ILE A 81 -0.90 -3.85 4.43
N ILE A 82 -0.20 -4.25 3.36
CA ILE A 82 0.52 -5.52 3.25
C ILE A 82 2.01 -5.24 3.40
N PHE A 83 2.67 -5.99 4.28
CA PHE A 83 4.13 -5.97 4.44
C PHE A 83 4.65 -7.38 4.70
N ASP A 84 5.92 -7.63 4.35
CA ASP A 84 6.46 -8.99 4.33
C ASP A 84 6.70 -9.53 5.75
N LEU A 85 6.48 -10.83 5.91
CA LEU A 85 6.69 -11.52 7.17
C LEU A 85 8.13 -11.40 7.68
N ASP A 86 9.13 -11.28 6.82
CA ASP A 86 10.53 -11.20 7.26
C ASP A 86 10.93 -9.79 7.72
N GLN A 87 10.09 -8.78 7.49
CA GLN A 87 10.27 -7.42 8.02
C GLN A 87 9.90 -7.38 9.50
N ASN A 88 10.82 -7.83 10.35
CA ASN A 88 10.67 -7.87 11.80
C ASN A 88 10.85 -6.51 12.46
N GLU A 89 11.80 -5.72 11.96
CA GLU A 89 12.10 -4.40 12.51
C GLU A 89 10.93 -3.44 12.24
N GLY A 90 10.36 -2.92 13.31
CA GLY A 90 9.26 -1.97 13.25
C GLY A 90 7.89 -2.55 12.93
N ALA A 91 7.71 -3.88 12.90
CA ALA A 91 6.40 -4.51 12.65
C ALA A 91 5.31 -4.00 13.59
N GLY A 92 5.55 -3.97 14.91
CA GLY A 92 4.58 -3.46 15.88
C GLY A 92 4.28 -1.96 15.72
N GLN A 93 5.27 -1.16 15.31
CA GLN A 93 5.04 0.26 15.02
C GLN A 93 4.28 0.45 13.69
N CYS A 94 4.47 -0.45 12.73
CA CYS A 94 3.73 -0.47 11.48
C CYS A 94 2.25 -0.77 11.74
N GLU A 95 1.95 -1.75 12.58
CA GLU A 95 0.58 -2.07 13.00
C GLU A 95 -0.08 -0.86 13.68
N GLN A 96 0.62 -0.19 14.60
CA GLN A 96 0.13 1.04 15.25
C GLN A 96 -0.08 2.20 14.26
N ALA A 97 0.83 2.38 13.31
CA ALA A 97 0.72 3.41 12.28
C ALA A 97 -0.45 3.13 11.33
N ALA A 98 -0.63 1.86 10.91
CA ALA A 98 -1.78 1.42 10.12
C ALA A 98 -3.10 1.69 10.86
N GLN A 99 -3.17 1.35 12.14
CA GLN A 99 -4.35 1.62 12.96
C GLN A 99 -4.67 3.12 13.06
N SER A 100 -3.64 3.97 13.16
CA SER A 100 -3.80 5.44 13.18
C SER A 100 -4.33 5.99 11.85
N LEU A 101 -4.12 5.26 10.75
CA LEU A 101 -4.69 5.53 9.43
C LEU A 101 -6.11 4.97 9.25
N GLY A 102 -6.63 4.22 10.23
CA GLY A 102 -7.86 3.44 10.10
C GLY A 102 -7.70 2.20 9.21
N ALA A 103 -6.47 1.81 8.88
CA ALA A 103 -6.16 0.65 8.04
C ALA A 103 -5.90 -0.60 8.88
N LYS A 104 -6.27 -1.77 8.35
CA LYS A 104 -5.80 -3.06 8.87
C LYS A 104 -4.42 -3.36 8.30
N SER A 105 -3.52 -3.89 9.14
CA SER A 105 -2.20 -4.33 8.73
C SER A 105 -2.15 -5.85 8.57
N PHE A 106 -1.55 -6.32 7.48
CA PHE A 106 -1.44 -7.72 7.11
C PHE A 106 0.02 -8.09 6.89
N ARG A 107 0.58 -8.82 7.85
CA ARG A 107 1.94 -9.32 7.79
C ARG A 107 1.94 -10.72 7.18
N MET A 108 2.41 -10.84 5.94
CA MET A 108 2.29 -12.08 5.17
C MET A 108 3.59 -12.37 4.44
N LYS A 109 3.92 -13.64 4.21
CA LYS A 109 5.10 -14.00 3.41
C LYS A 109 4.79 -13.73 1.94
N VAL A 110 5.30 -12.64 1.39
CA VAL A 110 5.06 -12.18 0.01
C VAL A 110 6.34 -12.09 -0.82
N ALA A 111 7.50 -12.33 -0.21
CA ALA A 111 8.79 -12.37 -0.88
C ALA A 111 9.23 -13.80 -1.27
N PHE A 112 10.16 -13.85 -2.23
CA PHE A 112 11.09 -14.97 -2.38
C PHE A 112 12.10 -15.00 -1.21
N HIS A 113 13.15 -15.83 -1.33
CA HIS A 113 14.33 -15.76 -0.46
C HIS A 113 15.23 -14.56 -0.79
N THR A 114 14.93 -13.85 -1.88
CA THR A 114 15.57 -12.60 -2.30
C THR A 114 14.65 -11.41 -2.00
N ALA A 115 15.18 -10.19 -2.09
CA ALA A 115 14.40 -8.95 -1.97
C ALA A 115 13.52 -8.69 -3.22
N THR A 116 12.69 -9.66 -3.58
CA THR A 116 11.77 -9.59 -4.71
C THR A 116 10.45 -10.26 -4.32
N HIS A 117 9.34 -9.59 -4.64
CA HIS A 117 8.01 -10.14 -4.39
C HIS A 117 7.82 -11.42 -5.21
N ASP A 118 7.30 -12.44 -4.55
CA ASP A 118 6.84 -13.68 -5.14
C ASP A 118 5.42 -13.45 -5.69
N PRO A 119 5.20 -13.50 -7.02
CA PRO A 119 3.92 -13.14 -7.61
C PRO A 119 2.74 -13.99 -7.11
N ASP A 120 2.97 -15.28 -6.90
CA ASP A 120 1.91 -16.20 -6.46
C ASP A 120 1.53 -15.91 -5.01
N LYS A 121 2.52 -15.73 -4.14
CA LYS A 121 2.27 -15.37 -2.73
C LYS A 121 1.63 -14.00 -2.59
N LEU A 122 2.05 -13.02 -3.39
CA LEU A 122 1.45 -11.69 -3.37
C LEU A 122 0.00 -11.72 -3.87
N ALA A 123 -0.28 -12.52 -4.91
CA ALA A 123 -1.66 -12.72 -5.39
C ALA A 123 -2.53 -13.38 -4.32
N ASP A 124 -2.02 -14.40 -3.62
CA ASP A 124 -2.74 -15.05 -2.51
C ASP A 124 -2.96 -14.10 -1.33
N ALA A 125 -1.96 -13.28 -0.98
CA ALA A 125 -2.11 -12.25 0.03
C ALA A 125 -3.19 -11.23 -0.35
N LEU A 126 -3.21 -10.76 -1.60
CA LEU A 126 -4.23 -9.83 -2.08
C LEU A 126 -5.64 -10.42 -2.03
N ARG A 127 -5.81 -11.69 -2.42
CA ARG A 127 -7.12 -12.38 -2.32
C ARG A 127 -7.58 -12.50 -0.87
N PHE A 128 -6.67 -12.91 0.03
CA PHE A 128 -6.96 -13.02 1.46
C PHE A 128 -7.36 -11.67 2.05
N VAL A 129 -6.57 -10.62 1.79
CA VAL A 129 -6.85 -9.27 2.29
C VAL A 129 -8.16 -8.72 1.73
N ALA A 130 -8.45 -8.93 0.44
CA ALA A 130 -9.72 -8.53 -0.15
C ALA A 130 -10.91 -9.18 0.56
N GLN A 131 -10.82 -10.47 0.90
CA GLN A 131 -11.84 -11.18 1.67
C GLN A 131 -11.98 -10.64 3.10
N GLU A 132 -10.87 -10.42 3.80
CA GLU A 132 -10.84 -9.92 5.18
C GLU A 132 -11.33 -8.47 5.34
N LEU A 133 -11.17 -7.66 4.30
CA LEU A 133 -11.72 -6.31 4.25
C LEU A 133 -13.21 -6.31 3.87
N GLY A 134 -13.66 -7.33 3.14
CA GLY A 134 -15.03 -7.45 2.64
C GLY A 134 -15.42 -6.33 1.68
N SER A 135 -16.67 -6.41 1.20
CA SER A 135 -17.29 -5.34 0.41
C SER A 135 -17.45 -4.07 1.26
N LYS A 136 -17.33 -2.88 0.64
CA LYS A 136 -17.76 -1.62 1.25
C LYS A 136 -19.26 -1.43 1.08
#